data_AF-A0A392MGJ7-F1
#
_entry.id   AF-A0A392MGJ7-F1
#
_cell.length_a   1.000
_cell.length_b   1.000
_cell.length_c   1.000
_cell.angle_alpha   90.00
_cell.angle_beta   90.00
_cell.angle_gamma   90.00
#
_symmetry.space_group_name_H-M   'P 1'
#
loop_
_entity.id
_entity.type
_entity.pdbx_description
1 polymer ?
#
loop_
_entity_poly.entity_id
_entity_poly.type
_entity_poly.pdbx_seq_one_letter_code
_entity_poly.pdbx_strand_id
1 'polypeptide(L)' 'KGLVGIFDKLETGELVEGVALSHMVQRMHKNRQGAPRKRQGSLPGVKGRARFRTEESFYENPYPECICGSRNKRERM' A
#
# COMPACT_ATOMS: atom_id res chain seq x y z
N LYS A 1 11.34 -6.51 0.76
CA LYS A 1 11.78 -5.79 1.98
C LYS A 1 11.28 -4.35 1.79
N GLY A 2 10.38 -3.87 2.66
CA GLY A 2 9.65 -2.61 2.48
C GLY A 2 10.39 -1.40 3.08
N LEU A 3 9.68 -0.28 3.25
CA LEU A 3 10.20 0.93 3.91
C LEU A 3 10.75 0.64 5.31
N VAL A 4 10.11 -0.28 6.04
CA VAL A 4 10.57 -0.73 7.37
C VAL A 4 12.04 -1.12 7.36
N GLY A 5 12.48 -1.93 6.39
CA GLY A 5 13.88 -2.37 6.32
C GLY A 5 14.86 -1.29 5.85
N ILE A 6 14.39 -0.14 5.35
CA ILE A 6 15.23 1.04 5.11
C ILE A 6 15.37 1.83 6.42
N PHE A 7 14.30 1.96 7.19
CA PHE A 7 14.33 2.62 8.49
C PHE A 7 15.18 1.85 9.50
N ASP A 8 15.11 0.51 9.52
CA ASP A 8 15.99 -0.31 10.34
C ASP A 8 17.47 0.00 10.06
N LYS A 9 17.82 0.23 8.78
CA LYS A 9 19.20 0.56 8.38
C LYS A 9 19.61 1.99 8.72
N LEU A 10 18.66 2.92 8.75
CA LEU A 10 18.90 4.26 9.26
C LEU A 10 19.17 4.22 10.76
N GLU A 11 18.39 3.42 11.51
CA GLU A 11 18.54 3.25 12.94
C GLU A 11 19.86 2.56 13.31
N THR A 12 20.28 1.54 12.55
CA THR A 12 21.57 0.87 12.77
C THR A 12 22.77 1.67 12.25
N GLY A 13 22.55 2.78 11.56
CA GLY A 13 23.61 3.60 10.95
C GLY A 13 24.26 2.99 9.70
N GLU A 14 23.76 1.85 9.20
CA GLU A 14 24.18 1.26 7.91
C GLU A 14 23.81 2.14 6.72
N LEU A 15 22.80 2.99 6.89
CA LEU A 15 22.36 3.97 5.90
C LEU A 15 22.30 5.35 6.53
N VAL A 16 22.92 6.32 5.88
CA VAL A 16 22.86 7.73 6.28
C VAL A 16 21.78 8.45 5.47
N GLU A 17 21.12 9.42 6.10
CA GLU A 17 20.19 10.31 5.42
C GLU A 17 20.85 11.04 4.25
N GLY A 18 20.07 11.31 3.19
CA GLY A 18 20.54 12.05 2.03
C GLY A 18 20.16 11.42 0.69
N VAL A 19 20.98 11.67 -0.33
CA VAL A 19 20.65 11.33 -1.73
C VAL A 19 20.46 9.82 -1.93
N ALA A 20 21.29 9.00 -1.27
CA ALA A 20 21.21 7.55 -1.36
C ALA A 20 19.86 7.00 -0.84
N LEU A 21 19.41 7.49 0.31
CA LEU A 21 18.11 7.18 0.89
C LEU A 21 16.98 7.59 -0.07
N SER A 22 17.01 8.82 -0.57
CA SER A 22 16.01 9.35 -1.50
C SER A 22 15.91 8.50 -2.77
N HIS A 23 17.04 8.16 -3.39
CA HIS A 23 17.09 7.29 -4.57
C HIS A 23 16.56 5.88 -4.31
N MET A 24 16.76 5.33 -3.10
CA MET A 24 16.20 4.04 -2.73
C MET A 24 14.69 4.10 -2.57
N VAL A 25 14.17 5.11 -1.85
CA VAL A 25 12.72 5.31 -1.68
C VAL A 25 12.04 5.51 -3.04
N GLN A 26 12.62 6.35 -3.91
CA GLN A 26 12.09 6.58 -5.25
C GLN A 26 12.08 5.31 -6.10
N ARG A 27 13.16 4.52 -6.10
CA ARG A 27 13.18 3.21 -6.80
C ARG A 27 12.12 2.25 -6.29
N MET A 28 11.91 2.20 -4.97
CA MET A 28 10.88 1.34 -4.38
C MET A 28 9.45 1.73 -4.78
N HIS A 29 9.23 3.01 -5.07
CA HIS A 29 7.91 3.55 -5.41
C HIS A 29 7.73 3.81 -6.91
N LYS A 30 8.79 3.71 -7.72
CA LYS A 30 8.78 4.04 -9.16
C LYS A 30 7.66 3.35 -9.94
N ASN A 31 7.37 2.11 -9.58
CA ASN A 31 6.33 1.30 -10.22
C ASN A 31 5.14 1.02 -9.29
N ARG A 32 5.10 1.64 -8.10
CA ARG A 32 3.92 1.56 -7.24
C ARG A 32 2.88 2.51 -7.80
N GLN A 33 1.83 1.96 -8.35
CA GLN A 33 0.60 2.72 -8.48
C GLN A 33 -0.01 2.81 -7.08
N GLY A 34 -0.32 4.01 -6.59
CA GLY A 34 -1.19 4.17 -5.44
C GLY A 34 -2.45 3.33 -5.65
N ALA A 35 -3.04 2.79 -4.58
CA ALA A 35 -4.17 1.85 -4.58
C ALA A 35 -4.76 1.59 -5.98
N PRO A 36 -4.22 0.60 -6.74
CA PRO A 36 -4.56 0.41 -8.15
C PRO A 36 -6.01 -0.03 -8.39
N ARG A 37 -6.77 -0.20 -7.30
CA ARG A 37 -8.11 -0.74 -7.32
C ARG A 37 -9.11 0.40 -7.45
N LYS A 38 -10.02 0.27 -8.41
CA LYS A 38 -11.25 1.08 -8.40
C LYS A 38 -12.03 0.75 -7.13
N ARG A 39 -12.39 1.77 -6.37
CA ARG A 39 -13.30 1.62 -5.22
C ARG A 39 -14.58 0.92 -5.67
N GLN A 40 -15.13 0.07 -4.82
CA GLN A 40 -16.39 -0.59 -5.08
C GLN A 40 -17.50 0.46 -5.05
N GLY A 41 -18.22 0.56 -6.16
CA GLY A 41 -19.41 1.39 -6.24
C GLY A 41 -20.56 0.81 -5.40
N SER A 42 -21.70 1.49 -5.42
CA SER A 42 -22.90 1.03 -4.72
C SER A 42 -23.36 -0.32 -5.23
N LEU A 43 -24.08 -1.05 -4.38
CA LEU A 43 -24.69 -2.30 -4.79
C LEU A 43 -25.65 -2.06 -5.98
N PRO A 44 -25.68 -2.97 -6.97
CA PRO A 44 -26.56 -2.84 -8.13
C PRO A 44 -28.02 -2.66 -7.70
N GLY A 45 -28.71 -1.69 -8.29
CA GLY A 45 -30.12 -1.40 -8.01
C GLY A 45 -30.38 -0.42 -6.85
N VAL A 46 -29.37 -0.05 -6.07
CA VAL A 46 -29.52 0.95 -4.99
C VAL A 46 -29.41 2.37 -5.56
N LYS A 47 -30.42 3.20 -5.29
CA LYS A 47 -30.51 4.58 -5.83
C LYS A 47 -30.61 5.63 -4.71
N GLY A 48 -30.40 6.89 -5.09
CA GLY A 48 -30.56 8.04 -4.18
C GLY A 48 -29.59 8.00 -3.00
N ARG A 49 -30.03 8.46 -1.83
CA ARG A 49 -29.18 8.57 -0.62
C ARG A 49 -28.71 7.21 -0.07
N ALA A 50 -29.41 6.12 -0.41
CA ALA A 50 -29.04 4.77 0.05
C ALA A 50 -27.74 4.27 -0.60
N ARG A 51 -27.36 4.78 -1.78
CA ARG A 51 -26.14 4.37 -2.50
C ARG A 51 -24.88 4.60 -1.67
N PHE A 52 -24.81 5.75 -0.99
CA PHE A 52 -23.67 6.17 -0.19
C PHE A 52 -23.45 5.29 1.05
N ARG A 53 -24.47 4.53 1.47
CA ARG A 53 -24.36 3.57 2.60
C ARG A 53 -23.73 2.25 2.19
N THR A 54 -23.72 1.96 0.89
CA THR A 54 -23.23 0.69 0.32
C THR A 54 -21.97 0.85 -0.53
N GLU A 55 -21.62 2.09 -0.86
CA GLU A 55 -20.36 2.43 -1.53
C GLU A 55 -19.19 2.28 -0.56
N GLU A 56 -18.05 1.85 -1.08
CA GLU A 56 -16.81 1.78 -0.31
C GLU A 56 -16.38 3.19 0.13
N SER A 57 -15.96 3.30 1.39
CA SER A 57 -15.61 4.58 1.99
C SER A 57 -14.36 5.19 1.35
N PHE A 58 -14.24 6.53 1.36
CA PHE A 58 -13.09 7.19 0.74
C PHE A 58 -11.76 6.94 1.49
N TYR A 59 -11.82 6.66 2.79
CA TYR A 59 -10.63 6.35 3.57
C TYR A 59 -10.48 4.85 3.86
N GLU A 60 -11.24 4.01 3.15
CA GLU A 60 -11.09 2.58 3.26
C GLU A 60 -9.66 2.17 2.92
N ASN A 61 -9.11 1.29 3.75
CA ASN A 61 -7.78 0.76 3.53
C ASN A 61 -7.79 0.00 2.18
N PRO A 62 -6.99 0.42 1.19
CA PRO A 62 -6.95 -0.23 -0.12
C PRO A 62 -6.45 -1.67 -0.07
N TYR A 63 -5.88 -2.10 1.06
CA TYR A 63 -5.51 -3.46 1.36
C TYR A 63 -6.27 -3.92 2.62
N PRO A 64 -7.58 -4.24 2.51
CA PRO A 64 -8.37 -4.69 3.67
C PRO A 64 -7.84 -6.00 4.26
N GLU A 65 -7.06 -6.75 3.48
CA GLU A 65 -6.33 -7.95 3.88
C GLU A 65 -5.02 -7.61 4.62
N CYS A 66 -4.59 -8.45 5.56
CA CYS A 66 -3.29 -8.32 6.22
C CYS A 66 -2.16 -8.37 5.16
N ILE A 67 -1.46 -7.24 4.94
CA ILE A 67 -0.20 -7.20 4.16
C ILE A 67 0.95 -7.98 4.83
N CYS A 68 0.68 -8.47 6.04
CA CYS A 68 1.46 -9.37 6.86
C CYS A 68 1.43 -10.78 6.25
N GLY A 69 2.02 -10.96 5.07
CA GLY A 69 2.32 -12.29 4.56
C GLY A 69 3.28 -12.98 5.54
N SER A 70 2.88 -14.15 6.07
CA SER A 70 3.83 -15.05 6.71
C SER A 70 5.01 -15.29 5.76
N ARG A 71 6.23 -15.37 6.32
CA ARG A 71 7.53 -15.35 5.63
C ARG A 71 7.74 -16.29 4.42
N ASN A 72 6.77 -17.11 4.01
CA ASN A 72 6.96 -18.29 3.13
C ASN A 72 6.30 -18.26 1.73
N LYS A 73 5.70 -17.16 1.24
CA LYS A 73 5.19 -17.09 -0.15
C LYS A 73 6.09 -16.27 -1.10
N ARG A 74 7.39 -16.59 -1.15
CA ARG A 74 8.34 -15.96 -2.09
C ARG A 74 8.81 -16.86 -3.23
N GLU A 75 8.20 -18.01 -3.44
CA GLU A 75 8.45 -18.80 -4.64
C GLU A 75 7.16 -18.93 -5.45
N ARG A 76 7.26 -18.56 -6.73
CA ARG A 76 6.23 -18.54 -7.77
C ARG A 76 5.34 -17.31 -7.79
N MET A 77 5.89 -16.22 -8.32
CA MET A 77 5.32 -15.49 -9.46
C MET A 77 6.43 -14.71 -10.14
#